data_AF-A0A432CJG0-F1
#
_entry.id   AF-A0A432CJG0-F1
#
_cell.length_a   1.000
_cell.length_b   1.000
_cell.length_c   1.000
_cell.angle_alpha   90.00
_cell.angle_beta   90.00
_cell.angle_gamma   90.00
#
_symmetry.space_group_name_H-M   'P 1'
#
loop_
_entity.id
_entity.type
_entity.pdbx_description
1 polymer ?
#
loop_
_entity_poly.entity_id
_entity_poly.type
_entity_poly.pdbx_seq_one_letter_code
_entity_poly.pdbx_strand_id
1 'polypeptide(L)'
;MLQKDTEKQKYLKSITEMLFQVSHQVRSPISRMQGLTNHIDSKAISKEELESLSIYLKDSVTELDIFTRTLTASLEKIRIQNTIDQTNSN
;
A
#
# COMPACT_ATOMS: atom_id res chain seq x y z
N MET A 1 -29.15 10.38 -16.42
CA MET A 1 -28.24 11.35 -15.76
C MET A 1 -27.84 10.88 -14.37
N LEU A 2 -28.77 10.64 -13.44
CA LEU A 2 -28.47 10.19 -12.06
C LEU A 2 -27.56 8.94 -11.93
N GLN A 3 -27.69 7.93 -12.80
CA GLN A 3 -26.85 6.72 -12.73
C GLN A 3 -25.37 6.99 -13.03
N LYS A 4 -25.07 7.78 -14.09
CA LYS A 4 -23.69 8.17 -14.44
C LYS A 4 -23.02 9.01 -13.34
N ASP A 5 -23.78 9.85 -12.65
CA ASP A 5 -23.25 10.64 -11.52
C ASP A 5 -22.93 9.75 -10.31
N THR A 6 -23.74 8.71 -10.08
CA THR A 6 -23.54 7.75 -8.98
C THR A 6 -22.32 6.86 -9.22
N GLU A 7 -22.10 6.40 -10.46
CA GLU A 7 -20.92 5.61 -10.84
C GLU A 7 -19.63 6.42 -10.71
N LYS A 8 -19.64 7.68 -11.16
CA LYS A 8 -18.51 8.59 -11.01
C LYS A 8 -18.15 8.85 -9.55
N GLN A 9 -19.15 8.99 -8.67
CA GLN A 9 -18.93 9.13 -7.23
C GLN A 9 -18.33 7.87 -6.60
N LYS A 10 -18.80 6.67 -6.98
CA LYS A 10 -18.21 5.41 -6.52
C LYS A 10 -16.75 5.27 -6.96
N TYR A 11 -16.45 5.60 -8.21
CA TYR A 11 -15.09 5.60 -8.73
C TYR A 11 -14.17 6.55 -7.95
N LEU A 12 -14.60 7.81 -7.76
CA LEU A 12 -13.84 8.80 -6.97
C LEU A 12 -13.61 8.36 -5.53
N LYS A 13 -14.62 7.73 -4.92
CA LYS A 13 -14.50 7.16 -3.57
C LYS A 13 -13.44 6.06 -3.52
N SER A 14 -13.46 5.12 -4.47
CA SER A 14 -12.47 4.04 -4.54
C SER A 14 -11.05 4.55 -4.74
N ILE A 15 -10.86 5.59 -5.57
CA ILE A 15 -9.55 6.23 -5.74
C ILE A 15 -9.10 6.95 -4.46
N THR A 16 -10.01 7.61 -3.75
CA THR A 16 -9.70 8.31 -2.48
C THR A 16 -9.31 7.34 -1.38
N GLU A 17 -10.03 6.23 -1.24
CA GLU A 17 -9.70 5.15 -0.31
C GLU A 17 -8.31 4.56 -0.59
N MET A 18 -7.97 4.41 -1.87
CA MET A 18 -6.67 3.92 -2.30
C MET A 18 -5.54 4.92 -2.02
N LEU A 19 -5.77 6.22 -2.25
CA LEU A 19 -4.84 7.30 -1.87
C LEU A 19 -4.57 7.29 -0.36
N PHE A 20 -5.62 7.13 0.46
CA PHE A 20 -5.48 7.01 1.90
C PHE A 20 -4.62 5.80 2.27
N GLN A 21 -4.91 4.63 1.70
CA GLN A 21 -4.14 3.40 1.89
C GLN A 21 -2.66 3.59 1.53
N VAL A 22 -2.34 4.17 0.37
CA VAL A 22 -0.95 4.48 -0.02
C VAL A 22 -0.29 5.44 0.98
N SER A 23 -0.98 6.52 1.36
CA SER A 23 -0.40 7.55 2.22
C SER A 23 -0.11 7.09 3.66
N HIS A 24 -0.92 6.17 4.21
CA HIS A 24 -0.78 5.71 5.59
C HIS A 24 -0.14 4.32 5.72
N GLN A 25 -0.58 3.35 4.92
CA GLN A 25 -0.16 1.97 5.07
C GLN A 25 1.22 1.69 4.46
N VAL A 26 1.66 2.46 3.46
CA VAL A 26 3.06 2.39 2.98
C VAL A 26 4.01 3.11 3.92
N ARG A 27 3.57 4.26 4.46
CA ARG A 27 4.45 5.13 5.24
C ARG A 27 4.90 4.47 6.53
N SER A 28 4.04 3.65 7.15
CA SER A 28 4.34 2.88 8.36
C SER A 28 5.55 1.93 8.20
N PRO A 29 5.52 0.91 7.33
CA PRO A 29 6.64 -0.02 7.16
C PRO A 29 7.90 0.68 6.62
N ILE A 30 7.78 1.69 5.76
CA ILE A 30 8.93 2.47 5.28
C ILE A 30 9.62 3.22 6.42
N SER A 31 8.86 3.93 7.27
CA SER A 31 9.43 4.67 8.40
C SER A 31 10.07 3.71 9.42
N ARG A 32 9.46 2.54 9.63
CA ARG A 32 10.02 1.48 10.50
C ARG A 32 11.35 0.96 9.95
N MET A 33 11.40 0.62 8.66
CA MET A 33 12.64 0.20 8.01
C MET A 33 13.74 1.25 8.12
N GLN A 34 13.43 2.52 7.84
CA GLN A 34 14.39 3.62 7.97
C GLN A 34 14.94 3.76 9.40
N GLY A 35 14.08 3.66 10.41
CA GLY A 35 14.50 3.69 11.81
C GLY A 35 15.42 2.52 12.18
N LEU A 36 15.06 1.31 11.74
CA LEU A 36 15.85 0.10 11.98
C LEU A 36 17.21 0.16 11.29
N THR A 37 17.28 0.60 10.02
CA THR A 37 18.56 0.72 9.30
C THR A 37 19.46 1.80 9.91
N ASN A 38 18.89 2.94 10.32
CA ASN A 38 19.67 3.97 11.01
C ASN A 38 20.23 3.49 12.35
N HIS A 39 19.51 2.59 13.04
CA HIS A 39 19.98 1.99 14.27
C HIS A 39 21.12 0.99 14.01
N ILE A 40 21.01 0.20 12.93
CA ILE A 40 22.08 -0.72 12.45
C ILE A 40 23.38 0.03 12.13
N ASP A 41 23.28 1.23 11.54
CA ASP A 41 24.46 2.05 11.19
C ASP A 41 25.17 2.69 12.41
N SER A 42 24.65 2.48 13.63
CA SER A 42 25.28 2.99 14.85
C SER A 42 26.52 2.18 15.26
N LYS A 43 27.51 2.85 15.88
CA LYS A 43 28.87 2.31 16.09
C LYS A 43 28.98 1.08 17.01
N ALA A 44 27.92 0.66 17.69
CA ALA A 44 27.92 -0.51 18.56
C ALA A 44 26.54 -1.17 18.57
N ILE A 45 26.42 -2.28 17.83
CA ILE A 45 25.27 -3.17 17.89
C ILE A 45 25.76 -4.57 18.24
N SER A 46 25.11 -5.19 19.22
CA SER A 46 25.37 -6.58 19.56
C SER A 46 24.79 -7.52 18.50
N LYS A 47 25.25 -8.78 18.49
CA LYS A 47 24.72 -9.79 17.57
C LYS A 47 23.24 -10.06 17.85
N GLU A 48 22.86 -10.11 19.13
CA GLU A 48 21.50 -10.38 19.59
C GLU A 48 20.53 -9.24 19.22
N GLU A 49 21.01 -7.99 19.31
CA GLU A 49 20.26 -6.82 18.81
C GLU A 49 20.12 -6.89 17.28
N LEU A 50 21.18 -7.20 16.54
CA LEU A 50 21.12 -7.33 15.09
C LEU A 50 20.13 -8.41 14.64
N GLU A 51 20.12 -9.57 15.31
CA GLU A 51 19.15 -10.64 15.05
C GLU A 51 17.71 -10.16 15.26
N SER A 52 17.47 -9.42 16.35
CA SER A 52 16.15 -8.84 16.64
C SER A 52 15.73 -7.81 15.59
N LEU A 53 16.63 -6.90 15.21
CA LEU A 53 16.39 -5.89 14.17
C LEU A 53 16.13 -6.55 12.81
N SER A 54 16.83 -7.65 12.50
CA SER A 54 16.58 -8.41 11.28
C SER A 54 15.17 -9.01 11.25
N ILE A 55 14.62 -9.44 12.38
CA ILE A 55 13.24 -9.93 12.48
C ILE A 55 12.27 -8.79 12.20
N TYR A 56 12.42 -7.65 12.87
CA TYR A 56 11.55 -6.47 12.66
C TYR A 56 11.62 -5.90 11.24
N LEU A 57 12.79 -5.99 10.59
CA LEU A 57 12.94 -5.64 9.18
C LEU A 57 12.14 -6.58 8.28
N LYS A 58 12.21 -7.91 8.52
CA LYS A 58 11.43 -8.90 7.75
C LYS A 58 9.93 -8.66 7.89
N ASP A 59 9.46 -8.34 9.08
CA ASP A 59 8.04 -8.01 9.31
C ASP A 59 7.62 -6.79 8.49
N SER A 60 8.46 -5.74 8.48
CA SER A 60 8.18 -4.51 7.73
C SER A 60 8.18 -4.74 6.21
N VAL A 61 9.09 -5.59 5.72
CA VAL A 61 9.13 -5.99 4.29
C VAL A 61 7.89 -6.80 3.93
N THR A 62 7.48 -7.73 4.80
CA THR A 62 6.28 -8.56 4.58
C THR A 62 5.01 -7.71 4.57
N GLU A 63 4.88 -6.77 5.50
CA GLU A 63 3.77 -5.79 5.54
C GLU A 63 3.70 -4.98 4.23
N LEU A 64 4.86 -4.52 3.73
CA LEU A 64 4.94 -3.77 2.48
C LEU A 64 4.61 -4.63 1.25
N ASP A 65 5.08 -5.89 1.18
CA ASP A 65 4.74 -6.81 0.07
C ASP A 65 3.24 -7.09 0.03
N ILE A 66 2.62 -7.40 1.17
CA ILE A 66 1.16 -7.59 1.27
C ILE A 66 0.44 -6.33 0.78
N PHE A 67 0.85 -5.16 1.26
CA PHE A 67 0.26 -3.90 0.84
C PHE A 67 0.35 -3.69 -0.69
N THR A 68 1.54 -3.83 -1.27
CA THR A 68 1.75 -3.59 -2.72
C THR A 68 0.94 -4.56 -3.58
N ARG A 69 0.77 -5.82 -3.16
CA ARG A 69 -0.11 -6.79 -3.80
C ARG A 69 -1.58 -6.37 -3.71
N THR A 70 -2.05 -5.97 -2.54
CA THR A 70 -3.44 -5.51 -2.33
C THR A 70 -3.74 -4.26 -3.15
N LEU A 71 -2.80 -3.33 -3.22
CA LEU A 71 -2.92 -2.12 -4.04
C LEU A 71 -3.04 -2.48 -5.51
N THR A 72 -2.15 -3.33 -6.02
CA THR A 72 -2.15 -3.77 -7.43
C THR A 72 -3.46 -4.47 -7.79
N ALA A 73 -3.95 -5.38 -6.94
CA ALA A 73 -5.23 -6.05 -7.16
C ALA A 73 -6.40 -5.05 -7.18
N SER A 74 -6.36 -4.04 -6.31
CA SER A 74 -7.39 -3.00 -6.25
C SER A 74 -7.37 -2.09 -7.48
N LEU A 75 -6.20 -1.73 -7.98
CA LEU A 75 -6.03 -0.98 -9.23
C LEU A 75 -6.56 -1.75 -10.45
N GLU A 76 -6.24 -3.04 -10.55
CA GLU A 76 -6.75 -3.89 -11.63
C GLU A 76 -8.27 -4.01 -11.58
N LYS A 77 -8.87 -4.16 -10.40
CA LYS A 77 -10.33 -4.18 -10.24
C LYS A 77 -10.98 -2.90 -10.75
N ILE A 78 -10.40 -1.74 -10.42
CA ILE A 78 -10.88 -0.44 -10.90
C ILE A 78 -10.74 -0.32 -12.42
N ARG A 79 -9.61 -0.77 -12.99
CA ARG A 79 -9.37 -0.77 -14.44
C ARG A 79 -10.41 -1.62 -15.19
N ILE A 80 -10.69 -2.82 -14.68
CA ILE A 80 -11.69 -3.73 -15.25
C ILE A 80 -13.08 -3.11 -15.20
N GLN A 81 -13.48 -2.52 -14.06
CA GLN A 81 -14.79 -1.88 -13.92
C GLN A 81 -14.98 -0.75 -14.94
N ASN A 82 -13.99 0.13 -15.08
CA ASN A 82 -14.05 1.20 -16.09
C ASN A 82 -14.14 0.66 -17.53
N THR A 83 -13.50 -0.47 -17.83
CA THR A 83 -13.54 -1.07 -19.17
C THR A 83 -14.93 -1.64 -19.48
N ILE A 84 -15.54 -2.33 -18.50
CA ILE A 84 -16.90 -2.88 -18.62
C ILE A 84 -17.91 -1.74 -18.82
N ASP A 85 -17.79 -0.65 -18.07
CA ASP A 85 -18.73 0.48 -18.13
C ASP A 85 -18.66 1.23 -19.47
N GLN A 86 -17.49 1.28 -20.12
CA GLN A 86 -17.34 1.83 -21.47
C GLN A 86 -17.88 0.90 -22.57
N THR A 87 -17.86 -0.41 -22.35
CA THR A 87 -18.34 -1.39 -23.34
C THR A 87 -19.88 -1.48 -23.33
N ASN A 88 -20.52 -1.29 -22.18
CA ASN A 88 -21.98 -1.28 -22.03
C ASN A 88 -22.65 0.05 -22.41
N SER A 89 -21.86 1.08 -22.76
CA SER A 89 -22.34 2.39 -23.20
C SER A 89 -22.30 2.59 -24.74
N ASN A 90 -21.85 1.58 -25.49
CA ASN A 90 -21.84 1.52 -26.96
C ASN A 90 -22.88 0.50 -27.45
#